data_AF-A0A3D1TAE0-F1
#
_entry.id   AF-A0A3D1TAE0-F1
#
_cell.length_a   1.000
_cell.length_b   1.000
_cell.length_c   1.000
_cell.angle_alpha   90.00
_cell.angle_beta   90.00
_cell.angle_gamma   90.00
#
_symmetry.space_group_name_H-M   'P 1'
#
loop_
_entity.id
_entity.type
_entity.pdbx_description
1 polymer ?
#
loop_
_entity_poly.entity_id
_entity_poly.type
_entity_poly.pdbx_seq_one_letter_code
_entity_poly.pdbx_strand_id
1 'polypeptide(L)'
;MSAESGSHRGGGMATGLDSGIEGWSGTLFKGAFLPALSPLVVGSWIRMWGSHTRVGWGMADCRGACEMSERLKPMPHKAAGPRPGGGGIAGDALQRLLVEWLRKTHVENCHRFARRLVRQTIHRTCSQRFFRSSLRACHQDRIVWPNDALGCFVLSFDLDWREDNNCLPTLLQLLNTRGLTSSIAAIGRWVEQYPEAYRSAVATAHEVFNHTYSHPDSEELGRPERFNEIGLADRIEEIERGDEALRRVLGIEPKGFRAPHFSALNTTDILPCLVKLGYSYSASTIAFRTPGYGLPHRPVSGLWEFPVSGAPREFFRLLGTYDIRRAPKPLWRDESDFLVEWRALLEAVVEFRAFGSAFLDPMDLFFADGALGVGLLDALEAARDRGLWVTTYGELAEWLNGRYPGAAEPYPVSWRAR
;
A
#
# COMPACT_ATOMS: atom_id res chain seq x y z
N MET A 1 23.77 -35.19 -54.64
CA MET A 1 23.82 -36.58 -54.14
C MET A 1 23.26 -36.55 -52.72
N SER A 2 21.93 -36.73 -52.59
CA SER A 2 21.27 -37.96 -52.11
C SER A 2 21.11 -37.92 -50.58
N ALA A 3 19.96 -37.55 -50.01
CA ALA A 3 18.68 -38.28 -49.88
C ALA A 3 18.66 -39.37 -48.78
N GLU A 4 17.67 -39.24 -47.89
CA GLU A 4 16.92 -40.32 -47.18
C GLU A 4 17.68 -41.18 -46.15
N SER A 5 17.11 -41.84 -45.15
CA SER A 5 15.80 -41.94 -44.47
C SER A 5 16.05 -42.89 -43.26
N GLY A 6 15.15 -42.98 -42.27
CA GLY A 6 15.28 -44.04 -41.25
C GLY A 6 14.33 -43.96 -40.07
N SER A 7 13.16 -44.57 -40.21
CA SER A 7 12.18 -44.85 -39.15
C SER A 7 12.27 -46.30 -38.68
N HIS A 8 12.08 -46.57 -37.38
CA HIS A 8 11.38 -47.75 -36.77
C HIS A 8 11.51 -47.65 -35.23
N ARG A 9 10.43 -47.56 -34.43
CA ARG A 9 9.30 -48.48 -34.08
C ARG A 9 9.61 -49.46 -32.93
N GLY A 10 8.74 -49.42 -31.92
CA GLY A 10 8.40 -50.50 -30.96
C GLY A 10 8.96 -50.31 -29.54
N GLY A 11 8.21 -50.38 -28.44
CA GLY A 11 6.80 -50.72 -28.21
C GLY A 11 6.49 -50.65 -26.70
N GLY A 12 5.21 -50.50 -26.36
CA GLY A 12 4.71 -50.44 -24.97
C GLY A 12 3.22 -50.09 -24.88
N MET A 13 2.36 -51.04 -25.25
CA MET A 13 0.94 -51.18 -24.89
C MET A 13 0.78 -51.26 -23.35
N ALA A 14 -0.37 -51.08 -22.68
CA ALA A 14 -1.72 -50.60 -22.97
C ALA A 14 -2.52 -50.63 -21.63
N THR A 15 -3.81 -50.27 -21.71
CA THR A 15 -4.91 -50.34 -20.71
C THR A 15 -5.07 -49.06 -19.88
N GLY A 16 -6.09 -48.22 -20.05
CA GLY A 16 -7.41 -48.37 -20.68
C GLY A 16 -8.46 -48.58 -19.59
N LEU A 17 -9.25 -47.52 -19.32
CA LEU A 17 -10.70 -47.59 -19.12
C LEU A 17 -11.29 -46.16 -19.08
N ASP A 18 -11.86 -45.82 -20.23
CA ASP A 18 -12.91 -44.81 -20.41
C ASP A 18 -14.13 -45.13 -19.55
N SER A 19 -14.85 -44.08 -19.11
CA SER A 19 -16.23 -43.88 -19.54
C SER A 19 -16.83 -42.57 -19.00
N GLY A 20 -17.27 -41.73 -19.94
CA GLY A 20 -18.53 -40.97 -19.83
C GLY A 20 -18.44 -39.54 -19.28
N ILE A 21 -18.39 -38.55 -20.17
CA ILE A 21 -19.57 -37.85 -20.68
C ILE A 21 -19.07 -36.77 -21.68
N GLU A 22 -19.19 -37.09 -22.97
CA GLU A 22 -19.35 -36.09 -24.03
C GLU A 22 -20.80 -35.59 -24.01
N GLY A 23 -20.97 -34.28 -24.25
CA GLY A 23 -22.26 -33.68 -24.55
C GLY A 23 -22.36 -32.29 -23.94
N TRP A 24 -22.85 -31.33 -24.74
CA TRP A 24 -22.91 -29.88 -24.49
C TRP A 24 -21.70 -29.07 -24.96
N SER A 25 -21.46 -29.21 -26.27
CA SER A 25 -20.91 -28.17 -27.12
C SER A 25 -21.83 -26.94 -27.17
N GLY A 26 -21.23 -25.82 -27.55
CA GLY A 26 -21.75 -24.46 -27.38
C GLY A 26 -23.15 -24.21 -27.92
N THR A 27 -23.88 -23.38 -27.19
CA THR A 27 -24.68 -22.22 -27.63
C THR A 27 -25.46 -21.74 -26.39
N LEU A 28 -24.86 -20.89 -25.52
CA LEU A 28 -25.64 -20.17 -24.47
C LEU A 28 -24.88 -19.03 -23.74
N PHE A 29 -23.82 -18.45 -24.33
CA PHE A 29 -23.20 -17.22 -23.80
C PHE A 29 -23.03 -16.15 -24.90
N LYS A 30 -24.06 -16.00 -25.73
CA LYS A 30 -24.29 -14.80 -26.55
C LYS A 30 -25.67 -14.26 -26.19
N GLY A 31 -25.70 -13.24 -25.35
CA GLY A 31 -26.90 -12.44 -25.11
C GLY A 31 -27.25 -12.27 -23.64
N ALA A 32 -27.30 -10.99 -23.24
CA ALA A 32 -27.94 -10.43 -22.06
C ALA A 32 -27.14 -10.39 -20.74
N PHE A 33 -27.04 -9.14 -20.22
CA PHE A 33 -26.62 -8.70 -18.89
C PHE A 33 -25.14 -8.42 -18.59
N LEU A 34 -24.56 -7.50 -19.38
CA LEU A 34 -23.69 -6.46 -18.82
C LEU A 34 -24.43 -5.13 -18.94
N PRO A 35 -24.98 -4.54 -17.86
CA PRO A 35 -25.21 -3.11 -17.92
C PRO A 35 -23.83 -2.45 -17.96
N ALA A 36 -23.59 -1.62 -18.96
CA ALA A 36 -22.49 -0.66 -18.94
C ALA A 36 -22.63 0.15 -17.63
N LEU A 37 -21.87 -0.22 -16.61
CA LEU A 37 -21.86 0.48 -15.34
C LEU A 37 -21.28 1.86 -15.62
N SER A 38 -22.15 2.87 -15.65
CA SER A 38 -21.71 4.24 -15.79
C SER A 38 -20.75 4.57 -14.64
N PRO A 39 -19.78 5.48 -14.84
CA PRO A 39 -18.87 5.93 -13.77
C PRO A 39 -19.62 6.42 -12.51
N LEU A 40 -20.88 6.84 -12.64
CA LEU A 40 -21.74 7.22 -11.53
C LEU A 40 -22.19 6.02 -10.68
N VAL A 41 -22.42 4.84 -11.25
CA VAL A 41 -22.80 3.64 -10.49
C VAL A 41 -21.60 3.07 -9.74
N VAL A 42 -20.43 3.00 -10.39
CA VAL A 42 -19.17 2.63 -9.72
C VAL A 42 -18.83 3.65 -8.63
N GLY A 43 -19.03 4.94 -8.89
CA GLY A 43 -18.85 6.01 -7.90
C GLY A 43 -19.85 5.97 -6.74
N SER A 44 -21.09 5.50 -6.97
CA SER A 44 -22.10 5.34 -5.91
C SER A 44 -21.83 4.10 -5.05
N TRP A 45 -21.33 3.01 -5.66
CA TRP A 45 -20.89 1.81 -4.95
C TRP A 45 -19.60 2.03 -4.13
N ILE A 46 -18.65 2.82 -4.65
CA ILE A 46 -17.45 3.26 -3.92
C ILE A 46 -17.84 4.16 -2.73
N ARG A 47 -18.79 5.08 -2.91
CA ARG A 47 -19.32 5.94 -1.82
C ARG A 47 -19.99 5.15 -0.70
N MET A 48 -20.67 4.05 -1.01
CA MET A 48 -21.38 3.23 -0.01
C MET A 48 -20.43 2.31 0.78
N TRP A 49 -19.26 1.97 0.24
CA TRP A 49 -18.32 1.01 0.85
C TRP A 49 -17.11 1.66 1.55
N GLY A 50 -16.78 2.92 1.25
CA GLY A 50 -15.74 3.68 1.95
C GLY A 50 -16.06 3.99 3.42
N SER A 51 -17.31 3.82 3.86
CA SER A 51 -17.77 4.06 5.22
C SER A 51 -17.62 2.85 6.18
N HIS A 52 -17.12 1.71 5.70
CA HIS A 52 -17.04 0.47 6.49
C HIS A 52 -15.60 0.02 6.79
N THR A 53 -14.66 0.96 6.90
CA THR A 53 -13.43 0.73 7.67
C THR A 53 -13.74 0.99 9.13
N ARG A 54 -13.69 -0.08 9.95
CA ARG A 54 -14.01 -0.10 11.39
C ARG A 54 -13.48 1.14 12.14
N VAL A 55 -14.32 2.14 12.28
CA VAL A 55 -14.27 3.12 13.37
C VAL A 55 -15.32 2.63 14.36
N GLY A 56 -14.90 2.33 15.58
CA GLY A 56 -15.79 1.83 16.63
C GLY A 56 -16.97 2.78 16.84
N TRP A 57 -18.18 2.29 16.54
CA TRP A 57 -19.43 2.85 17.01
C TRP A 57 -20.29 1.70 17.55
N GLY A 58 -20.79 1.91 18.76
CA GLY A 58 -21.58 0.94 19.50
C GLY A 58 -22.86 0.53 18.79
N MET A 59 -23.43 -0.57 19.29
CA MET A 59 -24.73 -1.15 18.92
C MET A 59 -25.84 -0.10 18.71
N ALA A 60 -26.02 0.42 17.50
CA ALA A 60 -27.25 1.13 17.12
C ALA A 60 -27.30 1.41 15.61
N ASP A 61 -27.35 0.40 14.73
CA ASP A 61 -28.11 0.55 13.46
C ASP A 61 -28.38 -0.75 12.68
N CYS A 62 -28.69 -1.85 13.37
CA CYS A 62 -29.15 -3.08 12.70
C CYS A 62 -30.65 -3.10 12.38
N ARG A 63 -31.36 -1.96 12.36
CA ARG A 63 -32.82 -1.96 12.11
C ARG A 63 -33.20 -2.07 10.63
N GLY A 64 -32.46 -1.43 9.72
CA GLY A 64 -32.80 -1.44 8.29
C GLY A 64 -32.61 -2.79 7.57
N ALA A 65 -31.73 -3.65 8.07
CA ALA A 65 -31.52 -5.00 7.50
C ALA A 65 -32.49 -6.05 8.06
N CYS A 66 -33.16 -5.76 9.19
CA CYS A 66 -34.16 -6.65 9.79
C CYS A 66 -35.51 -6.58 9.07
N GLU A 67 -35.93 -5.41 8.56
CA GLU A 67 -37.25 -5.23 7.94
C GLU A 67 -37.45 -6.03 6.64
N MET A 68 -36.37 -6.43 5.95
CA MET A 68 -36.48 -7.28 4.75
C MET A 68 -36.63 -8.78 5.11
N SER A 69 -36.27 -9.18 6.33
CA SER A 69 -36.43 -10.56 6.82
C SER A 69 -37.81 -10.84 7.43
N GLU A 70 -38.57 -9.80 7.81
CA GLU A 70 -39.91 -9.94 8.43
C GLU A 70 -41.03 -10.22 7.42
N ARG A 71 -40.77 -10.23 6.10
CA ARG A 71 -41.76 -10.57 5.07
C ARG A 71 -41.90 -12.06 4.76
N LEU A 72 -41.11 -12.92 5.40
CA LEU A 72 -41.31 -14.38 5.36
C LEU A 72 -42.03 -14.83 6.63
N LYS A 73 -43.37 -14.82 6.60
CA LYS A 73 -44.19 -15.37 7.69
C LYS A 73 -43.85 -16.85 7.89
N PRO A 74 -43.46 -17.30 9.10
CA PRO A 74 -43.36 -18.72 9.38
C PRO A 74 -44.77 -19.35 9.41
N MET A 75 -44.91 -20.52 8.79
CA MET A 75 -46.13 -21.34 8.90
C MET A 75 -46.36 -21.76 10.37
N PRO A 76 -47.61 -21.91 10.83
CA PRO A 76 -47.89 -22.24 12.21
C PRO A 76 -47.50 -23.70 12.49
N HIS A 77 -46.46 -23.90 13.30
CA HIS A 77 -46.16 -25.20 13.87
C HIS A 77 -47.19 -25.54 14.96
N LYS A 78 -47.88 -26.68 14.81
CA LYS A 78 -48.74 -27.28 15.83
C LYS A 78 -47.94 -27.49 17.12
N ALA A 79 -48.55 -27.10 18.25
CA ALA A 79 -48.00 -27.25 19.58
C ALA A 79 -47.68 -28.73 19.90
N ALA A 80 -46.41 -29.02 20.17
CA ALA A 80 -45.97 -30.24 20.84
C ALA A 80 -45.59 -29.89 22.28
N GLY A 81 -46.15 -30.62 23.24
CA GLY A 81 -46.10 -30.34 24.68
C GLY A 81 -44.69 -30.43 25.32
N PRO A 82 -44.60 -30.09 26.62
CA PRO A 82 -43.31 -29.89 27.30
C PRO A 82 -42.61 -31.23 27.55
N ARG A 83 -41.33 -31.32 27.16
CA ARG A 83 -40.43 -32.40 27.59
C ARG A 83 -39.63 -31.95 28.82
N PRO A 84 -39.45 -32.80 29.85
CA PRO A 84 -38.78 -32.40 31.08
C PRO A 84 -37.27 -32.59 30.99
N GLY A 85 -36.55 -31.63 31.60
CA GLY A 85 -35.31 -31.86 32.35
C GLY A 85 -34.00 -32.12 31.58
N GLY A 86 -33.07 -31.15 31.68
CA GLY A 86 -31.63 -31.41 31.64
C GLY A 86 -30.83 -30.66 30.57
N GLY A 87 -30.06 -29.64 30.97
CA GLY A 87 -28.82 -29.23 30.27
C GLY A 87 -28.88 -28.14 29.18
N GLY A 88 -29.99 -27.39 29.02
CA GLY A 88 -30.23 -26.60 27.80
C GLY A 88 -29.59 -25.19 27.68
N ILE A 89 -29.14 -24.55 28.76
CA ILE A 89 -28.78 -23.10 28.67
C ILE A 89 -27.39 -22.90 28.05
N ALA A 90 -26.42 -23.78 28.35
CA ALA A 90 -25.07 -23.70 27.79
C ALA A 90 -25.00 -24.18 26.33
N GLY A 91 -25.80 -25.19 25.96
CA GLY A 91 -25.89 -25.71 24.59
C GLY A 91 -26.51 -24.71 23.62
N ASP A 92 -27.61 -24.06 24.02
CA ASP A 92 -28.29 -23.05 23.19
C ASP A 92 -27.45 -21.78 23.03
N ALA A 93 -26.71 -21.37 24.07
CA ALA A 93 -25.80 -20.23 24.00
C ALA A 93 -24.59 -20.53 23.07
N LEU A 94 -24.00 -21.72 23.18
CA LEU A 94 -22.89 -22.15 22.32
C LEU A 94 -23.34 -22.27 20.86
N GLN A 95 -24.54 -22.81 20.61
CA GLN A 95 -25.10 -22.93 19.27
C GLN A 95 -25.37 -21.55 18.63
N ARG A 96 -25.90 -20.58 19.39
CA ARG A 96 -26.08 -19.20 18.90
C ARG A 96 -24.75 -18.51 18.61
N LEU A 97 -23.74 -18.68 19.47
CA LEU A 97 -22.40 -18.15 19.24
C LEU A 97 -21.75 -18.77 18.00
N LEU A 98 -21.93 -20.08 17.78
CA LEU A 98 -21.42 -20.78 16.60
C LEU A 98 -22.12 -20.30 15.32
N VAL A 99 -23.45 -20.13 15.32
CA VAL A 99 -24.19 -19.62 14.17
C VAL A 99 -23.80 -18.18 13.85
N GLU A 100 -23.66 -17.31 14.85
CA GLU A 100 -23.23 -15.92 14.63
C GLU A 100 -21.77 -15.85 14.19
N TRP A 101 -20.90 -16.72 14.72
CA TRP A 101 -19.52 -16.85 14.27
C TRP A 101 -19.44 -17.34 12.81
N LEU A 102 -20.21 -18.37 12.45
CA LEU A 102 -20.31 -18.86 11.07
C LEU A 102 -20.86 -17.79 10.13
N ARG A 103 -21.88 -17.03 10.56
CA ARG A 103 -22.47 -15.94 9.78
C ARG A 103 -21.48 -14.81 9.55
N LYS A 104 -20.79 -14.35 10.60
CA LYS A 104 -19.73 -13.32 10.48
C LYS A 104 -18.58 -13.80 9.61
N THR A 105 -18.12 -15.02 9.83
CA THR A 105 -17.03 -15.63 9.04
C THR A 105 -17.42 -15.77 7.57
N HIS A 106 -18.66 -16.21 7.29
CA HIS A 106 -19.19 -16.32 5.93
C HIS A 106 -19.28 -14.96 5.24
N VAL A 107 -19.86 -13.95 5.91
CA VAL A 107 -19.96 -12.58 5.40
C VAL A 107 -18.57 -11.99 5.14
N GLU A 108 -17.64 -12.09 6.09
CA GLU A 108 -16.26 -11.61 5.93
C GLU A 108 -15.53 -12.31 4.77
N ASN A 109 -15.74 -13.62 4.61
CA ASN A 109 -15.18 -14.39 3.49
C ASN A 109 -15.80 -13.98 2.15
N CYS A 110 -17.11 -13.75 2.07
CA CYS A 110 -17.78 -13.22 0.89
C CYS A 110 -17.25 -11.83 0.51
N HIS A 111 -17.09 -10.92 1.49
CA HIS A 111 -16.48 -9.60 1.25
C HIS A 111 -15.02 -9.71 0.81
N ARG A 112 -14.25 -10.67 1.35
CA ARG A 112 -12.87 -10.91 0.93
C ARG A 112 -12.80 -11.43 -0.51
N PHE A 113 -13.66 -12.38 -0.85
CA PHE A 113 -13.76 -12.93 -2.21
C PHE A 113 -14.18 -11.85 -3.22
N ALA A 114 -15.25 -11.10 -2.92
CA ALA A 114 -15.73 -10.01 -3.79
C ALA A 114 -14.65 -8.94 -3.99
N ARG A 115 -13.96 -8.50 -2.93
CA ARG A 115 -12.84 -7.55 -3.04
C ARG A 115 -11.71 -8.09 -3.90
N ARG A 116 -11.37 -9.37 -3.76
CA ARG A 116 -10.34 -10.01 -4.59
C ARG A 116 -10.75 -10.02 -6.06
N LEU A 117 -11.99 -10.39 -6.35
CA LEU A 117 -12.51 -10.44 -7.72
C LEU A 117 -12.50 -9.04 -8.35
N VAL A 118 -13.04 -8.03 -7.67
CA VAL A 118 -13.06 -6.64 -8.16
C VAL A 118 -11.65 -6.12 -8.41
N ARG A 119 -10.71 -6.35 -7.48
CA ARG A 119 -9.31 -5.96 -7.66
C ARG A 119 -8.70 -6.64 -8.88
N GLN A 120 -8.93 -7.93 -9.07
CA GLN A 120 -8.43 -8.66 -10.24
C GLN A 120 -9.05 -8.16 -11.54
N THR A 121 -10.34 -7.84 -11.55
CA THR A 121 -11.02 -7.29 -12.73
C THR A 121 -10.47 -5.91 -13.08
N ILE A 122 -10.41 -4.98 -12.14
CA ILE A 122 -9.83 -3.64 -12.36
C ILE A 122 -8.41 -3.76 -12.89
N HIS A 123 -7.60 -4.57 -12.19
CA HIS A 123 -6.21 -4.79 -12.54
C HIS A 123 -6.04 -5.29 -13.99
N ARG A 124 -6.86 -6.27 -14.42
CA ARG A 124 -6.79 -6.83 -15.79
C ARG A 124 -7.42 -5.99 -16.89
N THR A 125 -8.32 -5.06 -16.57
CA THR A 125 -9.16 -4.40 -17.59
C THR A 125 -8.98 -2.88 -17.65
N CYS A 126 -8.68 -2.22 -16.55
CA CYS A 126 -8.74 -0.76 -16.48
C CYS A 126 -7.85 -0.12 -15.41
N SER A 127 -6.78 -0.78 -14.97
CA SER A 127 -5.94 -0.32 -13.84
C SER A 127 -5.49 1.13 -14.00
N GLN A 128 -4.89 1.48 -15.14
CA GLN A 128 -4.39 2.83 -15.39
C GLN A 128 -5.51 3.88 -15.38
N ARG A 129 -6.68 3.55 -15.96
CA ARG A 129 -7.85 4.44 -15.93
C ARG A 129 -8.38 4.59 -14.51
N PHE A 130 -8.39 3.51 -13.73
CA PHE A 130 -8.82 3.53 -12.33
C PHE A 130 -7.88 4.36 -11.46
N PHE A 131 -6.57 4.17 -11.60
CA PHE A 131 -5.54 4.98 -10.94
C PHE A 131 -5.74 6.47 -11.21
N ARG A 132 -5.76 6.85 -12.50
CA ARG A 132 -5.92 8.26 -12.91
C ARG A 132 -7.25 8.85 -12.42
N SER A 133 -8.34 8.10 -12.52
CA SER A 133 -9.65 8.55 -12.01
C SER A 133 -9.64 8.75 -10.49
N SER A 134 -8.90 7.91 -9.75
CA SER A 134 -8.78 8.01 -8.29
C SER A 134 -7.95 9.23 -7.88
N LEU A 135 -6.80 9.45 -8.52
CA LEU A 135 -5.98 10.66 -8.30
C LEU A 135 -6.80 11.92 -8.61
N ARG A 136 -7.45 11.96 -9.77
CA ARG A 136 -8.30 13.09 -10.15
C ARG A 136 -9.39 13.35 -9.10
N ALA A 137 -10.14 12.33 -8.70
CA ALA A 137 -11.25 12.51 -7.77
C ALA A 137 -10.81 12.96 -6.36
N CYS A 138 -9.64 12.48 -5.91
CA CYS A 138 -9.21 12.64 -4.53
C CYS A 138 -8.17 13.75 -4.33
N HIS A 139 -7.45 14.14 -5.36
CA HIS A 139 -6.33 15.10 -5.24
C HIS A 139 -6.51 16.37 -6.05
N GLN A 140 -7.21 16.32 -7.18
CA GLN A 140 -7.29 17.47 -8.09
C GLN A 140 -7.76 18.72 -7.36
N ASP A 141 -6.89 19.73 -7.38
CA ASP A 141 -7.10 21.05 -6.77
C ASP A 141 -7.45 21.02 -5.26
N ARG A 142 -7.10 19.92 -4.56
CA ARG A 142 -7.33 19.79 -3.11
C ARG A 142 -6.25 20.49 -2.29
N ILE A 143 -5.02 20.49 -2.77
CA ILE A 143 -3.88 21.16 -2.15
C ILE A 143 -3.31 22.16 -3.13
N VAL A 144 -3.20 23.41 -2.69
CA VAL A 144 -2.53 24.48 -3.46
C VAL A 144 -1.05 24.48 -3.13
N TRP A 145 -0.24 23.83 -3.97
CA TRP A 145 1.21 23.69 -3.84
C TRP A 145 1.97 25.03 -3.94
N PRO A 146 3.19 25.14 -3.37
CA PRO A 146 3.97 26.38 -3.41
C PRO A 146 4.30 26.81 -4.83
N ASN A 147 4.41 28.13 -5.05
CA ASN A 147 4.74 28.73 -6.35
C ASN A 147 3.89 28.19 -7.51
N ASP A 148 2.61 27.92 -7.24
CA ASP A 148 1.62 27.35 -8.17
C ASP A 148 2.00 25.99 -8.80
N ALA A 149 2.93 25.26 -8.18
CA ALA A 149 3.44 23.98 -8.66
C ALA A 149 2.31 23.02 -9.08
N LEU A 150 2.57 22.25 -10.13
CA LEU A 150 1.61 21.33 -10.75
C LEU A 150 1.44 20.02 -9.96
N GLY A 151 1.89 19.95 -8.72
CA GLY A 151 1.90 18.74 -7.91
C GLY A 151 3.07 18.75 -6.94
N CYS A 152 3.11 17.77 -6.04
CA CYS A 152 4.22 17.52 -5.14
C CYS A 152 4.68 16.07 -5.28
N PHE A 153 5.99 15.86 -5.31
CA PHE A 153 6.58 14.52 -5.35
C PHE A 153 7.71 14.37 -4.34
N VAL A 154 7.66 13.29 -3.56
CA VAL A 154 8.74 12.92 -2.63
C VAL A 154 9.42 11.65 -3.12
N LEU A 155 10.71 11.78 -3.45
CA LEU A 155 11.60 10.65 -3.71
C LEU A 155 12.22 10.21 -2.39
N SER A 156 12.01 8.94 -2.01
CA SER A 156 12.61 8.37 -0.81
C SER A 156 13.36 7.08 -1.08
N PHE A 157 14.32 6.77 -0.22
CA PHE A 157 15.14 5.58 -0.27
C PHE A 157 15.09 4.82 1.05
N ASP A 158 14.84 3.52 0.97
CA ASP A 158 14.87 2.62 2.14
C ASP A 158 16.22 1.90 2.12
N LEU A 159 17.00 2.03 3.20
CA LEU A 159 18.34 1.43 3.31
C LEU A 159 18.27 0.14 4.12
N ASP A 160 17.54 -0.82 3.58
CA ASP A 160 17.19 -2.05 4.29
C ASP A 160 18.38 -3.02 4.36
N TRP A 161 19.21 -3.04 3.30
CA TRP A 161 20.31 -3.97 3.12
C TRP A 161 21.67 -3.30 3.32
N ARG A 162 22.67 -4.11 3.68
CA ARG A 162 24.07 -3.68 3.72
C ARG A 162 24.49 -3.04 2.40
N GLU A 163 24.05 -3.59 1.28
CA GLU A 163 24.42 -3.09 -0.04
C GLU A 163 23.81 -1.71 -0.33
N ASP A 164 22.61 -1.40 0.17
CA ASP A 164 22.04 -0.06 0.05
C ASP A 164 22.92 0.98 0.74
N ASN A 165 23.48 0.63 1.90
CA ASN A 165 24.40 1.48 2.65
C ASN A 165 25.74 1.67 1.91
N ASN A 166 26.23 0.63 1.23
CA ASN A 166 27.42 0.72 0.38
C ASN A 166 27.18 1.63 -0.83
N CYS A 167 25.96 1.62 -1.39
CA CYS A 167 25.57 2.47 -2.52
C CYS A 167 25.27 3.93 -2.12
N LEU A 168 24.99 4.21 -0.84
CA LEU A 168 24.57 5.54 -0.38
C LEU A 168 25.51 6.68 -0.82
N PRO A 169 26.85 6.60 -0.68
CA PRO A 169 27.74 7.69 -1.13
C PRO A 169 27.60 8.01 -2.62
N THR A 170 27.52 6.99 -3.47
CA THR A 170 27.34 7.14 -4.92
C THR A 170 25.97 7.72 -5.26
N LEU A 171 24.92 7.28 -4.55
CA LEU A 171 23.58 7.82 -4.68
C LEU A 171 23.53 9.32 -4.33
N LEU A 172 24.13 9.71 -3.20
CA LEU A 172 24.19 11.11 -2.79
C LEU A 172 24.93 11.95 -3.83
N GLN A 173 26.06 11.48 -4.36
CA GLN A 173 26.77 12.17 -5.44
C GLN A 173 25.90 12.36 -6.68
N LEU A 174 25.16 11.32 -7.09
CA LEU A 174 24.28 11.36 -8.25
C LEU A 174 23.12 12.36 -8.04
N LEU A 175 22.48 12.35 -6.87
CA LEU A 175 21.38 13.28 -6.56
C LEU A 175 21.88 14.74 -6.47
N ASN A 176 23.03 14.96 -5.82
CA ASN A 176 23.63 16.28 -5.67
C ASN A 176 24.04 16.90 -7.02
N THR A 177 24.64 16.12 -7.92
CA THR A 177 25.02 16.62 -9.25
C THR A 177 23.81 17.03 -10.10
N ARG A 178 22.63 16.51 -9.76
CA ARG A 178 21.33 16.78 -10.40
C ARG A 178 20.49 17.84 -9.68
N GLY A 179 20.97 18.35 -8.54
CA GLY A 179 20.24 19.29 -7.70
C GLY A 179 18.93 18.72 -7.16
N LEU A 180 18.92 17.44 -6.82
CA LEU A 180 17.77 16.74 -6.26
C LEU A 180 18.03 16.41 -4.79
N THR A 181 17.04 16.70 -3.93
CA THR A 181 17.00 16.22 -2.55
C THR A 181 16.10 14.99 -2.45
N SER A 182 16.29 14.20 -1.38
CA SER A 182 15.52 12.99 -1.13
C SER A 182 15.39 12.73 0.36
N SER A 183 14.46 11.85 0.74
CA SER A 183 14.29 11.37 2.11
C SER A 183 14.83 9.95 2.26
N ILE A 184 15.68 9.72 3.25
CA ILE A 184 16.40 8.47 3.50
C ILE A 184 15.84 7.83 4.77
N ALA A 185 15.17 6.69 4.63
CA ALA A 185 14.69 5.89 5.75
C ALA A 185 15.88 5.10 6.31
N ALA A 186 16.32 5.47 7.52
CA ALA A 186 17.54 4.97 8.10
C ALA A 186 17.29 4.03 9.28
N ILE A 187 17.90 2.86 9.23
CA ILE A 187 17.86 1.88 10.31
C ILE A 187 18.95 2.24 11.34
N GLY A 188 18.59 2.35 12.62
CA GLY A 188 19.51 2.78 13.67
C GLY A 188 20.83 1.99 13.72
N ARG A 189 20.77 0.66 13.57
CA ARG A 189 21.96 -0.20 13.49
C ARG A 189 22.85 0.07 12.27
N TRP A 190 22.26 0.45 11.13
CA TRP A 190 23.05 0.84 9.97
C TRP A 190 23.66 2.23 10.14
N VAL A 191 22.95 3.16 10.77
CA VAL A 191 23.50 4.47 11.12
C VAL A 191 24.73 4.35 12.03
N GLU A 192 24.69 3.45 13.01
CA GLU A 192 25.84 3.15 13.89
C GLU A 192 27.02 2.52 13.14
N GLN A 193 26.75 1.69 12.12
CA GLN A 193 27.79 0.99 11.35
C GLN A 193 28.38 1.84 10.21
N TYR A 194 27.58 2.72 9.60
CA TYR A 194 27.94 3.54 8.44
C TYR A 194 27.81 5.06 8.72
N PRO A 195 28.31 5.58 9.85
CA PRO A 195 27.98 6.93 10.31
C PRO A 195 28.37 8.03 9.32
N GLU A 196 29.51 7.88 8.63
CA GLU A 196 29.98 8.89 7.67
C GLU A 196 29.07 9.02 6.44
N ALA A 197 28.49 7.92 5.96
CA ALA A 197 27.59 7.96 4.81
C ALA A 197 26.31 8.72 5.14
N TYR A 198 25.74 8.51 6.33
CA TYR A 198 24.56 9.24 6.80
C TYR A 198 24.87 10.69 7.17
N ARG A 199 26.04 10.99 7.75
CA ARG A 199 26.49 12.38 7.98
C ARG A 199 26.64 13.14 6.67
N SER A 200 27.17 12.49 5.63
CA SER A 200 27.24 13.06 4.28
C SER A 200 25.84 13.38 3.75
N ALA A 201 24.87 12.48 3.92
CA ALA A 201 23.49 12.72 3.52
C ALA A 201 22.89 13.97 4.18
N VAL A 202 23.06 14.11 5.49
CA VAL A 202 22.62 15.30 6.25
C VAL A 202 23.34 16.56 5.77
N ALA A 203 24.66 16.48 5.54
CA ALA A 203 25.47 17.61 5.10
C ALA A 203 25.11 18.11 3.69
N THR A 204 24.56 17.25 2.83
CA THR A 204 24.10 17.62 1.49
C THR A 204 22.58 17.78 1.38
N ALA A 205 21.92 18.14 2.49
CA ALA A 205 20.50 18.50 2.56
C ALA A 205 19.52 17.39 2.16
N HIS A 206 19.92 16.11 2.22
CA HIS A 206 18.96 15.02 2.22
C HIS A 206 18.37 14.89 3.62
N GLU A 207 17.09 14.54 3.67
CA GLU A 207 16.43 14.21 4.92
C GLU A 207 16.84 12.79 5.34
N VAL A 208 17.22 12.61 6.60
CA VAL A 208 17.39 11.28 7.22
C VAL A 208 16.33 11.13 8.30
N PHE A 209 15.55 10.05 8.24
CA PHE A 209 14.43 9.82 9.15
C PHE A 209 14.35 8.37 9.64
N ASN A 210 13.60 8.14 10.72
CA ASN A 210 13.68 6.89 11.47
C ASN A 210 12.98 5.72 10.74
N HIS A 211 13.72 4.62 10.54
CA HIS A 211 13.22 3.36 9.98
C HIS A 211 13.39 2.19 10.95
N THR A 212 13.14 2.42 12.24
CA THR A 212 13.41 1.54 13.39
C THR A 212 14.89 1.32 13.69
N TYR A 213 15.18 0.78 14.86
CA TYR A 213 16.55 0.46 15.25
C TYR A 213 17.11 -0.72 14.47
N SER A 214 16.30 -1.76 14.30
CA SER A 214 16.80 -3.09 13.95
C SER A 214 16.16 -3.66 12.68
N HIS A 215 15.13 -3.00 12.15
CA HIS A 215 14.30 -3.42 11.02
C HIS A 215 13.81 -4.86 11.17
N PRO A 216 12.82 -5.12 12.04
CA PRO A 216 12.13 -6.41 12.07
C PRO A 216 11.66 -6.84 10.66
N ASP A 217 11.90 -8.10 10.30
CA ASP A 217 11.91 -8.71 8.96
C ASP A 217 13.24 -8.53 8.17
N SER A 218 14.37 -8.32 8.88
CA SER A 218 15.71 -8.24 8.28
C SER A 218 16.56 -9.47 8.65
N GLU A 219 16.88 -10.29 7.65
CA GLU A 219 17.79 -11.44 7.84
C GLU A 219 19.23 -10.99 8.15
N GLU A 220 19.76 -9.99 7.44
CA GLU A 220 21.14 -9.51 7.62
C GLU A 220 21.39 -8.93 9.00
N LEU A 221 20.35 -8.35 9.59
CA LEU A 221 20.40 -7.77 10.92
C LEU A 221 19.88 -8.75 12.00
N GLY A 222 19.57 -10.00 11.64
CA GLY A 222 19.18 -11.06 12.58
C GLY A 222 17.84 -10.79 13.29
N ARG A 223 16.88 -10.18 12.60
CA ARG A 223 15.52 -9.90 13.10
C ARG A 223 14.47 -10.46 12.14
N PRO A 224 14.30 -11.80 12.10
CA PRO A 224 13.39 -12.44 11.15
C PRO A 224 11.90 -12.19 11.45
N GLU A 225 11.55 -11.70 12.64
CA GLU A 225 10.16 -11.44 13.01
C GLU A 225 9.63 -10.19 12.32
N ARG A 226 8.41 -10.25 11.79
CA ARG A 226 7.81 -9.05 11.18
C ARG A 226 7.48 -7.99 12.22
N PHE A 227 7.61 -6.74 11.83
CA PHE A 227 7.28 -5.60 12.69
C PHE A 227 5.87 -5.67 13.29
N ASN A 228 4.86 -6.13 12.53
CA ASN A 228 3.49 -6.27 13.00
C ASN A 228 3.19 -7.58 13.76
N GLU A 229 4.14 -8.51 13.82
CA GLU A 229 4.03 -9.79 14.52
C GLU A 229 4.69 -9.75 15.91
N ILE A 230 5.55 -8.75 16.17
CA ILE A 230 6.12 -8.48 17.50
C ILE A 230 5.20 -7.64 18.40
N GLY A 231 5.47 -7.66 19.71
CA GLY A 231 4.65 -6.95 20.71
C GLY A 231 4.65 -5.44 20.51
N LEU A 232 3.59 -4.75 20.99
CA LEU A 232 3.54 -3.29 20.93
C LEU A 232 4.70 -2.63 21.70
N ALA A 233 5.08 -3.20 22.84
CA ALA A 233 6.23 -2.73 23.62
C ALA A 233 7.53 -2.83 22.80
N ASP A 234 7.77 -3.98 22.14
CA ASP A 234 8.94 -4.19 21.30
C ASP A 234 8.95 -3.22 20.11
N ARG A 235 7.79 -2.99 19.46
CA ARG A 235 7.68 -1.99 18.39
C ARG A 235 8.00 -0.58 18.87
N ILE A 236 7.53 -0.20 20.06
CA ILE A 236 7.85 1.10 20.65
C ILE A 236 9.35 1.20 20.94
N GLU A 237 9.96 0.16 21.50
CA GLU A 237 11.41 0.11 21.75
C GLU A 237 12.20 0.24 20.44
N GLU A 238 11.78 -0.45 19.38
CA GLU A 238 12.39 -0.35 18.04
C GLU A 238 12.36 1.08 17.49
N ILE A 239 11.26 1.81 17.71
CA ILE A 239 11.13 3.20 17.30
C ILE A 239 12.02 4.10 18.17
N GLU A 240 11.92 4.00 19.50
CA GLU A 240 12.66 4.84 20.45
C GLU A 240 14.18 4.67 20.30
N ARG A 241 14.66 3.43 20.11
CA ARG A 241 16.09 3.16 19.89
C ARG A 241 16.58 3.63 18.52
N GLY A 242 15.73 3.55 17.49
CA GLY A 242 16.04 4.11 16.17
C GLY A 242 16.22 5.62 16.25
N ASP A 243 15.30 6.28 16.95
CA ASP A 243 15.33 7.72 17.19
C ASP A 243 16.59 8.15 17.95
N GLU A 244 16.91 7.44 19.04
CA GLU A 244 18.12 7.67 19.83
C GLU A 244 19.39 7.51 18.99
N ALA A 245 19.47 6.47 18.15
CA ALA A 245 20.63 6.23 17.30
C ALA A 245 20.86 7.39 16.31
N LEU A 246 19.80 7.86 15.63
CA LEU A 246 19.90 9.00 14.70
C LEU A 246 20.34 10.27 15.44
N ARG A 247 19.74 10.58 16.59
CA ARG A 247 20.10 11.74 17.42
C ARG A 247 21.55 11.70 17.87
N ARG A 248 21.97 10.57 18.43
CA ARG A 248 23.29 10.39 19.03
C ARG A 248 24.41 10.36 17.99
N VAL A 249 24.19 9.71 16.84
CA VAL A 249 25.25 9.48 15.84
C VAL A 249 25.34 10.64 14.83
N LEU A 250 24.18 11.20 14.43
CA LEU A 250 24.09 12.23 13.39
C LEU A 250 23.86 13.63 13.96
N GLY A 251 23.47 13.78 15.22
CA GLY A 251 23.20 15.08 15.84
C GLY A 251 21.94 15.76 15.28
N ILE A 252 21.02 15.00 14.70
CA ILE A 252 19.78 15.51 14.11
C ILE A 252 18.57 15.27 15.02
N GLU A 253 17.49 15.99 14.74
CA GLU A 253 16.17 15.78 15.32
C GLU A 253 15.27 15.12 14.26
N PRO A 254 15.14 13.77 14.21
CA PRO A 254 14.35 13.11 13.19
C PRO A 254 12.90 13.63 13.20
N LYS A 255 12.36 13.95 12.02
CA LYS A 255 11.02 14.55 11.87
C LYS A 255 9.94 13.55 11.49
N GLY A 256 10.32 12.36 11.04
CA GLY A 256 9.34 11.35 10.72
C GLY A 256 9.83 9.93 10.80
N PHE A 257 8.90 9.06 10.47
CA PHE A 257 9.00 7.62 10.66
C PHE A 257 8.41 6.84 9.49
N ARG A 258 9.03 5.72 9.16
CA ARG A 258 8.42 4.68 8.30
C ARG A 258 8.56 3.34 9.01
N ALA A 259 7.45 2.61 9.12
CA ALA A 259 7.48 1.24 9.61
C ALA A 259 8.10 0.28 8.56
N PRO A 260 8.92 -0.69 8.97
CA PRO A 260 9.38 -1.78 8.11
C PRO A 260 8.22 -2.43 7.35
N HIS A 261 8.41 -2.61 6.04
CA HIS A 261 7.39 -3.11 5.11
C HIS A 261 6.00 -2.44 5.28
N PHE A 262 5.99 -1.15 5.62
CA PHE A 262 4.78 -0.35 5.84
C PHE A 262 3.86 -0.96 6.91
N SER A 263 4.43 -1.67 7.90
CA SER A 263 3.77 -2.46 8.97
C SER A 263 2.78 -3.53 8.48
N ALA A 264 2.77 -3.78 7.17
CA ALA A 264 1.74 -4.51 6.45
C ALA A 264 0.36 -4.44 7.15
N LEU A 265 -0.17 -3.21 7.25
CA LEU A 265 -1.60 -2.83 7.27
C LEU A 265 -2.18 -2.23 8.55
N ASN A 266 -1.41 -2.06 9.62
CA ASN A 266 -1.87 -1.30 10.79
C ASN A 266 -0.72 -0.70 11.62
N THR A 267 -0.56 0.62 11.57
CA THR A 267 0.34 1.41 12.43
C THR A 267 -0.39 2.25 13.47
N THR A 268 -1.72 2.12 13.60
CA THR A 268 -2.49 3.06 14.43
C THR A 268 -2.12 3.01 15.92
N ASP A 269 -1.62 1.86 16.38
CA ASP A 269 -1.17 1.62 17.74
C ASP A 269 0.16 2.28 18.09
N ILE A 270 1.02 2.55 17.11
CA ILE A 270 2.31 3.24 17.33
C ILE A 270 2.19 4.77 17.25
N LEU A 271 1.09 5.32 16.73
CA LEU A 271 0.92 6.78 16.56
C LEU A 271 1.15 7.58 17.86
N PRO A 272 0.69 7.13 19.05
CA PRO A 272 0.98 7.85 20.29
C PRO A 272 2.49 7.93 20.61
N CYS A 273 3.26 6.89 20.25
CA CYS A 273 4.71 6.90 20.39
C CYS A 273 5.35 7.93 19.44
N LEU A 274 4.91 7.96 18.17
CA LEU A 274 5.43 8.92 17.19
C LEU A 274 5.17 10.37 17.62
N VAL A 275 3.97 10.65 18.16
CA VAL A 275 3.64 11.98 18.70
C VAL A 275 4.48 12.31 19.94
N LYS A 276 4.67 11.35 20.86
CA LYS A 276 5.50 11.52 22.07
C LYS A 276 6.95 11.87 21.71
N LEU A 277 7.49 11.27 20.64
CA LEU A 277 8.83 11.54 20.12
C LEU A 277 8.94 12.84 19.32
N GLY A 278 7.81 13.51 19.06
CA GLY A 278 7.78 14.80 18.37
C GLY A 278 7.85 14.71 16.85
N TYR A 279 7.50 13.57 16.25
CA TYR A 279 7.45 13.43 14.80
C TYR A 279 6.31 14.24 14.19
N SER A 280 6.61 14.91 13.07
CA SER A 280 5.67 15.69 12.28
C SER A 280 5.02 14.87 11.17
N TYR A 281 5.60 13.73 10.79
CA TYR A 281 5.00 12.83 9.81
C TYR A 281 5.31 11.34 10.01
N SER A 282 4.49 10.51 9.38
CA SER A 282 4.71 9.09 9.11
C SER A 282 4.51 8.83 7.62
N ALA A 283 5.33 7.96 7.04
CA ALA A 283 5.22 7.49 5.65
C ALA A 283 5.08 5.95 5.63
N SER A 284 4.16 5.44 6.46
CA SER A 284 4.01 4.01 6.77
C SER A 284 2.79 3.36 6.11
N THR A 285 2.00 4.11 5.35
CA THR A 285 0.80 3.61 4.67
C THR A 285 0.95 3.60 3.16
N ILE A 286 0.05 2.89 2.48
CA ILE A 286 0.05 2.72 1.03
C ILE A 286 -1.20 3.37 0.44
N ALA A 287 -1.04 4.15 -0.63
CA ALA A 287 -2.08 5.00 -1.22
C ALA A 287 -3.42 4.28 -1.45
N PHE A 288 -3.44 3.15 -2.14
CA PHE A 288 -4.68 2.41 -2.46
C PHE A 288 -5.36 1.75 -1.25
N ARG A 289 -4.78 1.86 -0.05
CA ARG A 289 -5.35 1.40 1.22
C ARG A 289 -5.93 2.52 2.06
N THR A 290 -5.78 3.76 1.60
CA THR A 290 -6.35 4.95 2.23
C THR A 290 -7.62 5.38 1.48
N PRO A 291 -8.68 5.85 2.18
CA PRO A 291 -9.84 6.49 1.56
C PRO A 291 -9.49 7.62 0.58
N GLY A 292 -8.43 8.38 0.86
CA GLY A 292 -7.94 9.47 0.01
C GLY A 292 -7.10 9.03 -1.18
N TYR A 293 -6.93 7.72 -1.41
CA TYR A 293 -6.12 7.16 -2.50
C TYR A 293 -4.75 7.85 -2.65
N GLY A 294 -4.05 8.03 -1.53
CA GLY A 294 -2.73 8.66 -1.49
C GLY A 294 -2.72 10.10 -1.01
N LEU A 295 -3.87 10.76 -0.81
CA LEU A 295 -3.90 12.14 -0.33
C LEU A 295 -3.25 12.24 1.08
N PRO A 296 -2.32 13.18 1.30
CA PRO A 296 -1.82 13.47 2.64
C PRO A 296 -2.96 13.76 3.62
N HIS A 297 -2.88 13.18 4.82
CA HIS A 297 -3.92 13.33 5.84
C HIS A 297 -3.32 13.29 7.24
N ARG A 298 -4.08 13.68 8.28
CA ARG A 298 -3.60 13.68 9.66
C ARG A 298 -4.35 12.62 10.50
N PRO A 299 -3.79 11.42 10.70
CA PRO A 299 -4.45 10.41 11.53
C PRO A 299 -4.61 10.85 12.98
N VAL A 300 -3.68 11.68 13.50
CA VAL A 300 -3.74 12.33 14.82
C VAL A 300 -3.22 13.77 14.71
N SER A 301 -3.48 14.59 15.73
CA SER A 301 -3.09 16.00 15.72
C SER A 301 -1.57 16.14 15.68
N GLY A 302 -1.06 16.99 14.80
CA GLY A 302 0.38 17.27 14.67
C GLY A 302 1.19 16.24 13.89
N LEU A 303 0.58 15.11 13.47
CA LEU A 303 1.26 14.06 12.70
C LEU A 303 0.59 13.90 11.33
N TRP A 304 1.31 14.21 10.26
CA TRP A 304 0.90 13.89 8.90
C TRP A 304 1.15 12.40 8.59
N GLU A 305 0.30 11.82 7.77
CA GLU A 305 0.53 10.56 7.10
C GLU A 305 0.67 10.83 5.61
N PHE A 306 1.78 10.37 5.02
CA PHE A 306 2.10 10.46 3.61
C PHE A 306 2.08 9.09 2.97
N PRO A 307 0.95 8.67 2.37
CA PRO A 307 0.84 7.33 1.82
C PRO A 307 1.71 7.17 0.58
N VAL A 308 2.43 6.05 0.50
CA VAL A 308 3.29 5.72 -0.63
C VAL A 308 2.47 5.37 -1.87
N SER A 309 2.86 5.91 -3.03
CA SER A 309 2.09 5.71 -4.26
C SER A 309 2.12 4.26 -4.75
N GLY A 310 1.01 3.84 -5.35
CA GLY A 310 0.94 2.57 -6.08
C GLY A 310 1.40 2.73 -7.52
N ALA A 311 1.58 1.61 -8.21
CA ALA A 311 1.94 1.60 -9.63
C ALA A 311 0.73 1.88 -10.53
N PRO A 312 0.81 2.80 -11.51
CA PRO A 312 -0.32 3.15 -12.39
C PRO A 312 -1.00 1.97 -13.11
N ARG A 313 -0.26 1.08 -13.80
CA ARG A 313 -0.86 -0.09 -14.50
C ARG A 313 -1.08 -1.28 -13.56
N GLU A 314 -0.60 -1.17 -12.33
CA GLU A 314 -0.66 -2.17 -11.26
C GLU A 314 -1.21 -1.55 -9.96
N PHE A 315 -2.37 -0.87 -10.03
CA PHE A 315 -2.84 0.09 -9.01
C PHE A 315 -2.83 -0.42 -7.57
N PHE A 316 -3.04 -1.72 -7.41
CA PHE A 316 -3.15 -2.41 -6.13
C PHE A 316 -1.83 -3.01 -5.63
N ARG A 317 -0.72 -2.62 -6.26
CA ARG A 317 0.67 -2.96 -5.95
C ARG A 317 1.46 -1.67 -5.70
N LEU A 318 2.48 -1.79 -4.84
CA LEU A 318 3.44 -0.72 -4.64
C LEU A 318 4.34 -0.62 -5.87
N LEU A 319 4.78 0.59 -6.18
CA LEU A 319 5.84 0.82 -7.15
C LEU A 319 7.18 0.79 -6.41
N GLY A 320 7.82 -0.39 -6.36
CA GLY A 320 9.10 -0.59 -5.69
C GLY A 320 10.09 -1.35 -6.57
N THR A 321 11.38 -1.06 -6.40
CA THR A 321 12.47 -1.64 -7.20
C THR A 321 12.76 -3.10 -6.82
N TYR A 322 12.44 -3.50 -5.59
CA TYR A 322 12.47 -4.90 -5.14
C TYR A 322 11.73 -5.85 -6.12
N ASP A 323 10.60 -5.40 -6.67
CA ASP A 323 9.75 -6.19 -7.58
C ASP A 323 10.33 -6.32 -9.00
N ILE A 324 11.52 -5.77 -9.30
CA ILE A 324 12.16 -5.89 -10.61
C ILE A 324 12.92 -7.21 -10.72
N ARG A 325 13.86 -7.46 -9.79
CA ARG A 325 14.77 -8.63 -9.86
C ARG A 325 14.81 -9.48 -8.58
N ARG A 326 14.47 -8.91 -7.42
CA ARG A 326 14.67 -9.56 -6.10
C ARG A 326 13.45 -10.35 -5.64
N ALA A 327 12.25 -9.89 -5.98
CA ALA A 327 11.03 -10.59 -5.62
C ALA A 327 10.97 -12.01 -6.21
N PRO A 328 10.52 -13.04 -5.45
CA PRO A 328 10.36 -14.40 -5.98
C PRO A 328 9.40 -14.51 -7.17
N LYS A 329 8.49 -13.54 -7.29
CA LYS A 329 7.59 -13.37 -8.43
C LYS A 329 7.64 -11.90 -8.85
N PRO A 330 8.62 -11.52 -9.69
CA PRO A 330 8.78 -10.14 -10.14
C PRO A 330 7.48 -9.61 -10.74
N LEU A 331 7.16 -8.36 -10.42
CA LEU A 331 6.03 -7.66 -11.01
C LEU A 331 6.39 -7.05 -12.36
N TRP A 332 7.64 -6.59 -12.48
CA TRP A 332 8.16 -5.93 -13.67
C TRP A 332 8.92 -6.94 -14.53
N ARG A 333 8.76 -6.83 -15.86
CA ARG A 333 9.51 -7.68 -16.79
C ARG A 333 11.00 -7.35 -16.78
N ASP A 334 11.30 -6.06 -16.74
CA ASP A 334 12.64 -5.49 -16.76
C ASP A 334 12.61 -4.03 -16.27
N GLU A 335 13.77 -3.38 -16.28
CA GLU A 335 13.94 -1.98 -15.91
C GLU A 335 13.16 -1.02 -16.81
N SER A 336 13.00 -1.34 -18.10
CA SER A 336 12.24 -0.50 -19.03
C SER A 336 10.75 -0.50 -18.67
N ASP A 337 10.22 -1.66 -18.28
CA ASP A 337 8.83 -1.78 -17.83
C ASP A 337 8.59 -1.00 -16.52
N PHE A 338 9.56 -1.00 -15.60
CA PHE A 338 9.50 -0.16 -14.40
C PHE A 338 9.53 1.34 -14.74
N LEU A 339 10.41 1.77 -15.66
CA LEU A 339 10.50 3.16 -16.12
C LEU A 339 9.20 3.65 -16.77
N VAL A 340 8.43 2.76 -17.41
CA VAL A 340 7.09 3.11 -17.94
C VAL A 340 6.11 3.41 -16.79
N GLU A 341 6.08 2.61 -15.73
CA GLU A 341 5.26 2.91 -14.54
C GLU A 341 5.68 4.21 -13.86
N TRP A 342 6.99 4.39 -13.71
CA TRP A 342 7.58 5.58 -13.09
C TRP A 342 7.15 6.86 -13.80
N ARG A 343 7.31 6.90 -15.12
CA ARG A 343 6.89 8.03 -15.96
C ARG A 343 5.38 8.26 -15.86
N ALA A 344 4.59 7.19 -15.92
CA ALA A 344 3.14 7.29 -15.82
C ALA A 344 2.67 7.82 -14.44
N LEU A 345 3.40 7.51 -13.36
CA LEU A 345 3.13 8.05 -12.03
C LEU A 345 3.41 9.55 -12.00
N LEU A 346 4.62 9.98 -12.42
CA LEU A 346 4.99 11.39 -12.45
C LEU A 346 4.05 12.22 -13.33
N GLU A 347 3.69 11.72 -14.51
CA GLU A 347 2.73 12.36 -15.41
C GLU A 347 1.36 12.55 -14.75
N ALA A 348 0.85 11.53 -14.06
CA ALA A 348 -0.45 11.64 -13.38
C ALA A 348 -0.39 12.61 -12.19
N VAL A 349 0.74 12.67 -11.47
CA VAL A 349 0.93 13.62 -10.37
C VAL A 349 0.88 15.05 -10.89
N VAL A 350 1.60 15.34 -11.98
CA VAL A 350 1.60 16.65 -12.64
C VAL A 350 0.22 17.00 -13.22
N GLU A 351 -0.42 16.06 -13.90
CA GLU A 351 -1.71 16.30 -14.56
C GLU A 351 -2.83 16.61 -13.57
N PHE A 352 -2.84 15.93 -12.42
CA PHE A 352 -3.90 16.07 -11.43
C PHE A 352 -3.52 16.96 -10.24
N ARG A 353 -2.39 17.68 -10.30
CA ARG A 353 -1.93 18.52 -9.19
C ARG A 353 -1.90 17.73 -7.88
N ALA A 354 -1.50 16.48 -7.97
CA ALA A 354 -1.60 15.52 -6.87
C ALA A 354 -0.35 15.51 -6.00
N PHE A 355 -0.45 14.80 -4.88
CA PHE A 355 0.72 14.32 -4.17
C PHE A 355 1.10 12.94 -4.70
N GLY A 356 2.39 12.75 -4.96
CA GLY A 356 3.00 11.46 -5.26
C GLY A 356 4.22 11.21 -4.39
N SER A 357 4.55 9.94 -4.21
CA SER A 357 5.76 9.54 -3.51
C SER A 357 6.17 8.14 -3.90
N ALA A 358 7.47 7.90 -3.88
CA ALA A 358 8.03 6.58 -4.11
C ALA A 358 9.11 6.26 -3.09
N PHE A 359 9.25 4.98 -2.78
CA PHE A 359 10.40 4.43 -2.08
C PHE A 359 11.14 3.52 -3.05
N LEU A 360 12.47 3.58 -3.05
CA LEU A 360 13.34 2.76 -3.86
C LEU A 360 14.49 2.25 -2.99
N ASP A 361 15.07 1.12 -3.35
CA ASP A 361 16.26 0.61 -2.67
C ASP A 361 17.51 1.09 -3.45
N PRO A 362 18.46 1.80 -2.82
CA PRO A 362 19.67 2.29 -3.50
C PRO A 362 20.42 1.24 -4.32
N MET A 363 20.54 0.00 -3.83
CA MET A 363 21.25 -1.06 -4.53
C MET A 363 20.64 -1.38 -5.90
N ASP A 364 19.32 -1.22 -6.04
CA ASP A 364 18.61 -1.56 -7.27
C ASP A 364 18.83 -0.49 -8.37
N LEU A 365 19.19 0.75 -8.00
CA LEU A 365 19.44 1.83 -8.96
C LEU A 365 20.74 1.62 -9.74
N PHE A 366 21.68 0.90 -9.14
CA PHE A 366 23.01 0.64 -9.68
C PHE A 366 23.14 -0.78 -10.25
N PHE A 367 22.02 -1.43 -10.58
CA PHE A 367 22.05 -2.64 -11.39
C PHE A 367 22.72 -2.38 -12.75
N ALA A 368 23.41 -3.41 -13.25
CA ALA A 368 24.10 -3.38 -14.55
C ALA A 368 25.04 -2.16 -14.68
N ASP A 369 24.71 -1.22 -15.57
CA ASP A 369 25.46 0.02 -15.84
C ASP A 369 24.83 1.26 -15.18
N GLY A 370 23.86 1.09 -14.29
CA GLY A 370 23.14 2.18 -13.62
C GLY A 370 22.07 2.86 -14.49
N ALA A 371 21.71 2.28 -15.63
CA ALA A 371 20.71 2.85 -16.55
C ALA A 371 19.35 3.10 -15.88
N LEU A 372 18.91 2.21 -14.96
CA LEU A 372 17.68 2.41 -14.20
C LEU A 372 17.74 3.70 -13.38
N GLY A 373 18.78 3.88 -12.55
CA GLY A 373 18.94 5.08 -11.72
C GLY A 373 18.95 6.36 -12.55
N VAL A 374 19.72 6.38 -13.65
CA VAL A 374 19.75 7.52 -14.58
C VAL A 374 18.36 7.80 -15.17
N GLY A 375 17.69 6.77 -15.69
CA GLY A 375 16.37 6.93 -16.32
C GLY A 375 15.27 7.40 -15.38
N LEU A 376 15.32 7.00 -14.09
CA LEU A 376 14.39 7.44 -13.06
C LEU A 376 14.57 8.93 -12.74
N LEU A 377 15.82 9.35 -12.55
CA LEU A 377 16.14 10.73 -12.21
C LEU A 377 15.92 11.67 -13.40
N ASP A 378 16.25 11.26 -14.63
CA ASP A 378 15.95 12.02 -15.85
C ASP A 378 14.44 12.29 -15.98
N ALA A 379 13.61 11.29 -15.68
CA ALA A 379 12.16 11.45 -15.71
C ALA A 379 11.64 12.38 -14.60
N LEU A 380 12.23 12.31 -13.40
CA LEU A 380 11.87 13.18 -12.28
C LEU A 380 12.27 14.63 -12.55
N GLU A 381 13.46 14.86 -13.10
CA GLU A 381 13.93 16.19 -13.53
C GLU A 381 13.03 16.76 -14.62
N ALA A 382 12.70 15.97 -15.64
CA ALA A 382 11.76 16.41 -16.68
C ALA A 382 10.39 16.79 -16.11
N ALA A 383 9.93 16.11 -15.05
CA ALA A 383 8.69 16.49 -14.36
C ALA A 383 8.86 17.75 -13.51
N ARG A 384 9.98 17.90 -12.79
CA ARG A 384 10.36 19.10 -12.03
C ARG A 384 10.39 20.33 -12.91
N ASP A 385 11.05 20.23 -14.06
CA ASP A 385 11.21 21.33 -15.03
C ASP A 385 9.87 21.73 -15.69
N ARG A 386 8.88 20.83 -15.67
CA ARG A 386 7.49 21.11 -16.04
C ARG A 386 6.66 21.74 -14.92
N GLY A 387 7.25 21.99 -13.74
CA GLY A 387 6.60 22.63 -12.60
C GLY A 387 6.16 21.68 -11.49
N LEU A 388 6.65 20.44 -11.45
CA LEU A 388 6.45 19.56 -10.28
C LEU A 388 7.33 20.03 -9.12
N TRP A 389 6.76 20.18 -7.93
CA TRP A 389 7.56 20.44 -6.73
C TRP A 389 8.14 19.13 -6.21
N VAL A 390 9.46 18.97 -6.30
CA VAL A 390 10.21 17.84 -5.72
C VAL A 390 10.81 18.30 -4.40
N THR A 391 10.57 17.53 -3.33
CA THR A 391 10.91 17.92 -1.95
C THR A 391 11.10 16.69 -1.06
N THR A 392 11.52 16.90 0.18
CA THR A 392 11.58 15.88 1.23
C THR A 392 10.25 15.78 1.99
N TYR A 393 10.02 14.69 2.72
CA TYR A 393 8.84 14.57 3.58
C TYR A 393 8.82 15.62 4.69
N GLY A 394 9.97 15.93 5.29
CA GLY A 394 10.10 16.94 6.33
C GLY A 394 9.71 18.34 5.85
N GLU A 395 10.25 18.77 4.71
CA GLU A 395 9.89 20.06 4.08
C GLU A 395 8.41 20.10 3.70
N LEU A 396 7.87 19.01 3.15
CA LEU A 396 6.44 18.90 2.84
C LEU A 396 5.58 19.03 4.11
N ALA A 397 5.94 18.34 5.20
CA ALA A 397 5.22 18.41 6.47
C ALA A 397 5.26 19.82 7.05
N GLU A 398 6.41 20.49 7.02
CA GLU A 398 6.58 21.86 7.47
C GLU A 398 5.71 22.84 6.66
N TRP A 399 5.76 22.74 5.34
CA TRP A 399 4.94 23.57 4.45
C TRP A 399 3.44 23.35 4.68
N LEU A 400 3.00 22.09 4.79
CA LEU A 400 1.61 21.75 5.07
C LEU A 400 1.17 22.27 6.44
N ASN A 401 2.04 22.24 7.45
CA ASN A 401 1.75 22.79 8.77
C ASN A 401 1.58 24.31 8.75
N GLY A 402 2.42 25.02 7.99
CA GLY A 402 2.30 26.47 7.80
C GLY A 402 1.04 26.88 7.04
N ARG A 403 0.63 26.10 6.03
CA ARG A 403 -0.49 26.44 5.15
C ARG A 403 -1.85 25.96 5.67
N TYR A 404 -1.90 24.78 6.29
CA TYR A 404 -3.10 24.12 6.78
C TYR A 404 -2.97 23.80 8.29
N PRO A 405 -2.94 24.83 9.16
CA PRO A 405 -2.90 24.61 10.60
C PRO A 405 -4.24 24.01 11.07
N GLY A 406 -4.21 22.95 11.90
CA GLY A 406 -5.44 22.33 12.38
C GLY A 406 -5.25 21.04 13.15
N ALA A 407 -6.27 20.66 13.92
CA ALA A 407 -6.35 19.42 14.70
C ALA A 407 -6.40 18.16 13.81
N ALA A 408 -6.44 16.98 14.43
CA ALA A 408 -6.61 15.71 13.73
C ALA A 408 -7.82 15.77 12.78
N GLU A 409 -7.57 15.69 11.48
CA GLU A 409 -8.60 15.39 10.49
C GLU A 409 -8.36 13.97 10.00
N PRO A 410 -8.96 12.96 10.65
CA PRO A 410 -9.00 11.60 10.10
C PRO A 410 -9.90 11.63 8.87
N TYR A 411 -9.31 12.09 7.76
CA TYR A 411 -9.99 12.57 6.56
C TYR A 411 -10.90 13.78 6.85
N PRO A 412 -10.84 14.85 6.05
CA PRO A 412 -11.76 15.97 6.22
C PRO A 412 -13.19 15.42 6.19
N VAL A 413 -13.95 15.63 7.26
CA VAL A 413 -15.41 15.43 7.29
C VAL A 413 -16.11 16.36 6.27
N SER A 414 -15.34 17.26 5.65
CA SER A 414 -15.67 18.03 4.44
C SER A 414 -15.46 17.29 3.11
N TRP A 415 -15.25 15.97 3.12
CA TRP A 415 -15.43 15.08 1.94
C TRP A 415 -16.88 15.09 1.38
N ARG A 416 -17.78 15.88 1.97
CA ARG A 416 -18.99 16.38 1.31
C ARG A 416 -18.59 17.22 0.09
N ALA A 417 -18.46 16.51 -1.02
CA ALA A 417 -18.55 16.97 -2.40
C ALA A 417 -18.87 18.47 -2.59
N ARG A 418 -17.95 19.19 -3.22
CA ARG A 418 -18.37 20.05 -4.33
C ARG A 418 -18.34 19.21 -5.59
#